data_AF-A0AAU1X0Y6-F1
#
_entry.id   AF-A0AAU1X0Y6-F1
#
_cell.length_a   1.000
_cell.length_b   1.000
_cell.length_c   1.000
_cell.angle_alpha   90.00
_cell.angle_beta   90.00
_cell.angle_gamma   90.00
#
_symmetry.space_group_name_H-M   'P 1'
#
loop_
_entity.id
_entity.type
_entity.pdbx_description
1 polymer ?
#
loop_
_entity_poly.entity_id
_entity_poly.type
_entity_poly.pdbx_seq_one_letter_code
_entity_poly.pdbx_strand_id
1 'polypeptide(L)' 'MFHELYEADLLPESGATRRWSKAVGIDFHEVHVETNAHDVKLLFSDLRASEAPAGYAPFIAG' A
#
# COMPACT_ATOMS: atom_id res chain seq x y z
N MET A 1 -11.50 20.38 -0.44
CA MET A 1 -10.06 20.15 -0.15
C MET A 1 -10.00 18.76 0.48
N PHE A 2 -9.79 17.71 -0.33
CA PHE A 2 -9.80 16.29 0.10
C PHE A 2 -8.51 15.59 -0.31
N HIS A 3 -7.38 16.31 -0.25
CA HIS A 3 -6.10 15.82 -0.75
C HIS A 3 -5.22 15.17 0.33
N GLU A 4 -5.70 15.03 1.58
CA GLU A 4 -4.80 14.73 2.70
C GLU A 4 -4.85 13.30 3.28
N LEU A 5 -5.73 12.40 2.86
CA LEU A 5 -6.07 11.26 3.75
C LEU A 5 -6.05 9.87 3.13
N TYR A 6 -5.22 9.67 2.11
CA TYR A 6 -4.87 8.35 1.59
C TYR A 6 -3.39 8.33 1.21
N GLU A 7 -2.53 8.18 2.22
CA GLU A 7 -1.09 7.98 2.01
C GLU A 7 -0.82 6.48 1.94
N ALA A 8 -0.07 6.08 0.92
CA ALA A 8 0.31 4.69 0.69
C ALA A 8 1.83 4.62 0.55
N ASP A 9 2.49 4.15 1.59
CA ASP A 9 3.93 4.07 1.64
C ASP A 9 4.41 2.64 1.48
N LEU A 10 5.43 2.46 0.63
CA LEU A 10 6.18 1.22 0.58
C LEU A 10 7.09 1.16 1.81
N LEU A 11 6.84 0.20 2.69
CA LEU A 11 7.67 0.01 3.86
C LEU A 11 8.98 -0.70 3.51
N PRO A 12 10.09 -0.38 4.20
CA PRO A 12 11.31 -1.17 4.11
C PRO A 12 11.05 -2.61 4.56
N GLU A 13 11.95 -3.53 4.21
CA GLU A 13 11.79 -4.98 4.46
C GLU A 13 11.34 -5.25 5.90
N SER A 14 10.11 -5.76 6.05
CA SER A 14 9.48 -6.01 7.34
C SER A 14 9.70 -7.45 7.79
N GLY A 15 9.50 -7.72 9.09
CA GLY A 15 9.55 -9.10 9.59
C GLY A 15 8.53 -10.02 8.91
N ALA A 16 7.43 -9.46 8.40
CA ALA A 16 6.39 -10.19 7.68
C ALA A 16 6.80 -10.49 6.24
N THR A 17 7.39 -9.53 5.51
CA THR A 17 7.90 -9.79 4.16
C THR A 17 8.95 -10.89 4.20
N ARG A 18 9.94 -10.79 5.10
CA ARG A 18 10.99 -11.81 5.23
C ARG A 18 10.45 -13.19 5.57
N ARG A 19 9.43 -13.27 6.43
CA ARG A 19 8.79 -14.54 6.80
C ARG A 19 8.12 -15.19 5.58
N TRP A 20 7.35 -14.42 4.83
CA TRP A 20 6.64 -14.92 3.65
C TRP A 20 7.59 -15.23 2.50
N SER A 21 8.62 -14.42 2.29
CA SER A 21 9.64 -14.70 1.29
C SER A 21 10.37 -16.02 1.56
N LYS A 22 10.69 -16.28 2.83
CA LYS A 22 11.31 -17.56 3.22
C LYS A 22 10.35 -18.75 3.08
N ALA A 23 9.06 -18.56 3.35
CA ALA A 23 8.08 -19.63 3.32
C ALA A 23 7.67 -20.04 1.90
N VAL A 24 7.60 -19.06 0.99
CA VAL A 24 7.10 -19.26 -0.39
C VAL A 24 8.24 -19.29 -1.42
N GLY A 25 9.40 -18.71 -1.09
CA GLY A 25 10.57 -18.67 -1.97
C GLY A 25 10.54 -17.57 -3.03
N ILE A 26 9.71 -16.54 -2.85
CA ILE A 26 9.58 -15.37 -3.73
C ILE A 26 9.61 -14.09 -2.90
N ASP A 27 9.96 -12.96 -3.48
CA ASP A 27 10.00 -11.69 -2.74
C ASP A 27 8.60 -11.18 -2.37
N PHE A 28 8.51 -10.48 -1.25
CA PHE A 28 7.30 -9.83 -0.77
C PHE A 28 7.60 -8.39 -0.37
N HIS A 29 6.61 -7.53 -0.59
CA HIS A 29 6.63 -6.10 -0.29
C HIS A 29 5.48 -5.76 0.65
N GLU A 30 5.73 -4.88 1.62
CA GLU A 30 4.70 -4.42 2.55
C GLU A 30 4.34 -2.98 2.23
N VAL A 31 3.06 -2.72 2.00
CA VAL A 31 2.53 -1.37 1.81
C VAL A 31 1.70 -1.01 3.03
N HIS A 32 1.98 0.17 3.56
CA HIS A 32 1.20 0.78 4.63
C HIS A 32 0.24 1.78 4.01
N VAL A 33 -1.05 1.62 4.28
CA VAL A 33 -2.08 2.54 3.83
C VAL A 33 -2.70 3.17 5.06
N GLU A 34 -2.52 4.48 5.20
CA GLU A 34 -3.18 5.28 6.22
C GLU A 34 -4.43 5.93 5.63
N THR A 35 -5.57 5.69 6.28
CA THR A 35 -6.85 6.29 5.94
C THR A 35 -7.45 6.95 7.17
N ASN A 36 -8.41 7.87 6.96
CA ASN A 36 -9.14 8.60 8.00
C ASN A 36 -9.54 7.80 9.26
N ALA A 37 -9.82 6.51 9.13
CA ALA A 37 -10.31 5.67 10.22
C ALA A 37 -9.46 4.42 10.48
N HIS A 38 -8.55 4.06 9.56
CA HIS A 38 -7.86 2.78 9.58
C HIS A 38 -6.41 2.89 9.13
N ASP A 39 -5.56 2.19 9.87
CA ASP A 39 -4.19 1.85 9.51
C ASP A 39 -4.19 0.40 9.01
N VAL A 40 -3.85 0.20 7.72
CA VAL A 40 -3.86 -1.12 7.08
C VAL A 40 -2.47 -1.44 6.54
N LYS A 41 -1.97 -2.64 6.85
CA LYS A 41 -0.74 -3.19 6.28
C LYS A 41 -1.06 -4.32 5.32
N LEU A 42 -0.60 -4.20 4.09
CA LEU A 42 -0.85 -5.15 3.01
C LEU A 42 0.48 -5.75 2.53
N LEU A 43 0.51 -7.07 2.35
CA LEU A 43 1.65 -7.79 1.80
C LEU A 43 1.37 -8.23 0.36
N PHE A 44 2.28 -7.89 -0.54
CA PHE A 44 2.19 -8.20 -1.97
C PHE A 44 3.41 -9.00 -2.41
N SER A 45 3.20 -10.05 -3.21
CA SER A 45 4.29 -10.78 -3.88
C SER A 45 4.67 -10.16 -5.23
N ASP A 46 3.76 -9.43 -5.87
CA ASP A 46 4.01 -8.59 -7.05
C ASP A 46 3.34 -7.24 -6.78
N LEU A 47 4.15 -6.19 -6.65
CA LEU A 47 3.69 -4.83 -6.41
C LEU A 47 4.08 -3.95 -7.60
N ARG A 48 3.08 -3.30 -8.20
CA ARG A 48 3.28 -2.28 -9.24
C ARG A 48 2.56 -1.01 -8.82
N ALA A 49 3.34 0.05 -8.60
CA ALA A 49 2.81 1.39 -8.36
C ALA A 49 2.82 2.19 -9.66
N SER A 50 1.72 2.87 -9.95
CA SER A 50 1.60 3.82 -11.05
C SER A 50 1.14 5.16 -10.52
N GLU A 51 1.64 6.26 -11.07
CA GLU A 51 1.15 7.60 -10.72
C GLU A 51 -0.33 7.74 -11.09
N ALA A 52 -1.10 8.35 -10.19
CA ALA A 52 -2.48 8.69 -10.49
C ALA A 52 -2.53 9.85 -11.51
N PRO A 53 -3.38 9.77 -12.56
CA PRO A 53 -3.56 10.87 -13.47
C PRO A 53 -4.04 12.14 -12.76
N ALA A 54 -3.63 13.32 -13.27
CA ALA A 54 -4.10 14.58 -12.72
C ALA A 54 -5.65 14.67 -12.76
N GLY A 55 -6.26 14.99 -11.62
CA GLY A 55 -7.72 15.04 -11.47
C GLY A 55 -8.39 13.70 -11.16
N TYR A 56 -7.62 12.64 -10.86
CA TYR A 56 -8.17 11.37 -10.41
C TYR A 56 -8.90 11.53 -9.06
N ALA A 57 -10.22 11.30 -9.08
CA ALA A 57 -11.09 11.29 -7.89
C ALA A 57 -11.70 9.89 -7.73
N PRO A 58 -11.05 8.98 -6.98
CA PRO A 58 -11.45 7.57 -6.89
C PRO A 58 -12.79 7.35 -6.16
N PHE A 59 -13.28 8.36 -5.45
CA PHE A 59 -14.58 8.33 -4.79
C PHE A 59 -15.30 9.68 -5.00
N ILE A 60 -16.53 9.62 -5.52
CA ILE A 60 -17.47 10.75 -5.47
C ILE A 60 -18.28 10.56 -4.19
N ALA A 61 -18.09 11.46 -3.22
CA ALA A 61 -19.03 11.59 -2.12
C ALA A 61 -20.34 12.17 -2.69
N GLY A 62 -21.38 11.34 -2.74
CA GLY A 62 -22.73 11.77 -3.09
C GLY A 62 -23.37 12.61 -1.99
#